data_AF-A0A327TN43-F1
#
_entry.id   AF-A0A327TN43-F1
#
_cell.length_a   1.000
_cell.length_b   1.000
_cell.length_c   1.000
_cell.angle_alpha   90.00
_cell.angle_beta   90.00
_cell.angle_gamma   90.00
#
_symmetry.space_group_name_H-M   'P 1'
#
loop_
_entity.id
_entity.type
_entity.pdbx_description
1 polymer ?
#
loop_
_entity_poly.entity_id
_entity_poly.type
_entity_poly.pdbx_seq_one_letter_code
_entity_poly.pdbx_strand_id
1 'polypeptide(L)'
;MSVPHPYWLRDNCPCTACRDPRGGQKLFQVGDLPDDLAAAEAVEDAAGLTVLWSDGHRSHYPAGWDAPAGPDERTEHAKRLWEAADFARGLPEADWAGYLADPEERIAVLAAVRRSGFALLRGVPVEEGRVLAVARSFGYVRETNYGELFDVRVEPDPANLAFTGAAIAPHTDNPYRDPVPTLQLLHCLRNDAEGGDSGLVDGFRAAALLRDEDPAAFALLTRTPVPFRYRDRGTELSAERPLIGLDPRGAIREVRFNNRSTGTLRGLAPAELDAFYTAYRRFAAITLRPELRLDFRLAPGDCLLLDNTRLLHARTAFATGEGDGTGEGTGHRHLQGCYADLDALSSTLAVLRRNTAALDGLEALFEGEGAAEYLGEAVTLATHMLQAAALARAAGAPPALVAAALLHDIGHFRGSGLELMAGTDNRHGATAAARLAPYFPPAVTEPVRLHVDAKRYLCATEPGYAARLSPASVHTLALQGGPMPPAEAAAFAAHPRHADAVAVRRWDEAAKDPAAETPAFAEFRPLLMELMR
;
A
#
# COMPACT_ATOMS: atom_id res chain seq x y z
N MET A 1 -6.79 37.37 12.27
CA MET A 1 -5.45 36.90 12.66
C MET A 1 -4.49 37.13 11.49
N SER A 2 -3.21 37.42 11.71
CA SER A 2 -2.22 37.42 10.62
C SER A 2 -1.90 35.98 10.23
N VAL A 3 -2.09 35.63 8.95
CA VAL A 3 -1.87 34.27 8.46
C VAL A 3 -0.45 34.16 7.88
N PRO A 4 0.42 33.27 8.41
CA PRO A 4 1.74 33.05 7.82
C PRO A 4 1.62 32.30 6.48
N HIS A 5 2.55 32.58 5.55
CA HIS A 5 2.69 31.88 4.27
C HIS A 5 1.41 31.85 3.38
N PRO A 6 0.87 33.03 2.98
CA PRO A 6 -0.38 33.11 2.21
C PRO A 6 -0.38 32.28 0.92
N TYR A 7 0.73 32.30 0.17
CA TYR A 7 0.89 31.48 -1.03
C TYR A 7 0.82 29.99 -0.75
N TRP A 8 1.50 29.51 0.29
CA TRP A 8 1.52 28.08 0.61
C TRP A 8 0.12 27.57 0.95
N LEU A 9 -0.62 28.30 1.79
CA LEU A 9 -1.99 27.92 2.13
C LEU A 9 -2.90 27.96 0.89
N ARG A 10 -2.94 29.07 0.16
CA ARG A 10 -3.83 29.24 -1.00
C ARG A 10 -3.55 28.23 -2.11
N ASP A 11 -2.27 27.96 -2.38
CA ASP A 11 -1.81 26.96 -3.35
C ASP A 11 -2.24 25.54 -2.95
N ASN A 12 -2.48 25.30 -1.66
CA ASN A 12 -2.86 23.99 -1.12
C ASN A 12 -4.32 23.91 -0.65
N CYS A 13 -5.18 24.87 -1.02
CA CYS A 13 -6.60 24.83 -0.68
C CYS A 13 -7.24 23.46 -1.02
N PRO A 14 -7.94 22.80 -0.07
CA PRO A 14 -8.50 21.47 -0.29
C PRO A 14 -9.89 21.48 -0.95
N CYS A 15 -10.47 22.64 -1.27
CA CYS A 15 -11.83 22.73 -1.79
C CYS A 15 -11.95 22.17 -3.22
N THR A 16 -13.17 21.80 -3.61
CA THR A 16 -13.47 21.23 -4.94
C THR A 16 -13.34 22.19 -6.11
N ALA A 17 -13.24 23.51 -5.84
CA ALA A 17 -12.90 24.49 -6.86
C ALA A 17 -11.39 24.57 -7.13
N CYS A 18 -10.57 24.17 -6.16
CA CYS A 18 -9.10 24.18 -6.24
C CYS A 18 -8.52 22.80 -6.56
N ARG A 19 -9.26 21.72 -6.25
CA ARG A 19 -8.85 20.34 -6.49
C ARG A 19 -9.97 19.52 -7.11
N ASP A 20 -9.63 18.71 -8.10
CA ASP A 20 -10.57 17.75 -8.69
C ASP A 20 -11.08 16.78 -7.60
N PRO A 21 -12.39 16.68 -7.36
CA PRO A 21 -12.94 15.80 -6.33
C PRO A 21 -12.68 14.31 -6.58
N ARG A 22 -12.26 13.91 -7.80
CA ARG A 22 -11.95 12.51 -8.13
C ARG A 22 -10.49 12.15 -7.89
N GLY A 23 -9.56 12.94 -8.42
CA GLY A 23 -8.13 12.67 -8.38
C GLY A 23 -7.31 13.52 -7.41
N GLY A 24 -7.91 14.53 -6.76
CA GLY A 24 -7.22 15.46 -5.85
C GLY A 24 -6.21 16.40 -6.55
N GLN A 25 -6.16 16.36 -7.88
CA GLN A 25 -5.25 17.16 -8.70
C GLN A 25 -5.63 18.64 -8.61
N LYS A 26 -4.64 19.53 -8.57
CA LYS A 26 -4.87 20.97 -8.58
C LYS A 26 -5.52 21.41 -9.89
N LEU A 27 -6.53 22.28 -9.78
CA LEU A 27 -7.28 22.82 -10.92
C LEU A 27 -6.76 24.17 -11.43
N PHE A 28 -5.69 24.68 -10.83
CA PHE A 28 -5.05 25.94 -11.18
C PHE A 28 -3.52 25.79 -11.08
N GLN A 29 -2.79 26.71 -11.70
CA GLN A 29 -1.34 26.81 -11.64
C GLN A 29 -0.93 27.81 -10.56
N VAL A 30 0.24 27.60 -9.94
CA VAL A 30 0.71 28.52 -8.87
C VAL A 30 0.85 29.97 -9.36
N GLY A 31 1.15 30.17 -10.65
CA GLY A 31 1.22 31.50 -11.27
C GLY A 31 -0.13 32.17 -11.54
N ASP A 32 -1.24 31.47 -11.36
CA ASP A 32 -2.59 32.06 -11.43
C ASP A 32 -2.93 32.82 -10.13
N LEU A 33 -2.15 32.63 -9.06
CA LEU A 33 -2.31 33.35 -7.80
C LEU A 33 -1.78 34.79 -7.93
N PRO A 34 -2.47 35.81 -7.39
CA PRO A 34 -2.01 37.20 -7.45
C PRO A 34 -0.65 37.42 -6.77
N ASP A 35 0.15 38.34 -7.30
CA ASP A 35 1.46 38.74 -6.74
C ASP A 35 1.36 39.45 -5.36
N ASP A 36 0.18 39.95 -5.01
CA ASP A 36 -0.15 40.61 -3.75
C ASP A 36 -1.11 39.77 -2.89
N LEU A 37 -1.09 38.45 -3.07
CA LEU A 37 -1.96 37.53 -2.33
C LEU A 37 -1.78 37.70 -0.81
N ALA A 38 -2.88 38.05 -0.14
CA ALA A 38 -2.94 38.23 1.29
C ALA A 38 -4.21 37.62 1.88
N ALA A 39 -4.18 37.31 3.17
CA ALA A 39 -5.39 36.97 3.91
C ALA A 39 -6.15 38.26 4.24
N ALA A 40 -7.34 38.42 3.69
CA ALA A 40 -8.26 39.51 4.03
C ALA A 40 -8.91 39.25 5.40
N GLU A 41 -9.34 38.01 5.65
CA GLU A 41 -9.88 37.57 6.94
C GLU A 41 -9.38 36.16 7.26
N ALA A 42 -9.21 35.87 8.54
CA ALA A 42 -8.86 34.52 9.00
C ALA A 42 -9.44 34.26 10.39
N VAL A 43 -10.12 33.11 10.49
CA VAL A 43 -10.76 32.60 11.71
C VAL A 43 -10.28 31.18 11.92
N GLU A 44 -9.76 30.90 13.10
CA GLU A 44 -9.36 29.57 13.53
C GLU A 44 -10.24 29.16 14.71
N ASP A 45 -10.82 27.97 14.61
CA ASP A 45 -11.66 27.36 15.64
C ASP A 45 -11.34 25.86 15.79
N ALA A 46 -12.16 25.13 16.55
CA ALA A 46 -11.97 23.69 16.75
C ALA A 46 -12.13 22.84 15.48
N ALA A 47 -12.84 23.34 14.46
CA ALA A 47 -12.98 22.67 13.18
C ALA A 47 -11.77 22.92 12.26
N GLY A 48 -11.10 24.06 12.41
CA GLY A 48 -9.82 24.35 11.77
C GLY A 48 -9.67 25.82 11.36
N LEU A 49 -8.86 26.05 10.34
CA LEU A 49 -8.55 27.39 9.84
C LEU A 49 -9.40 27.73 8.61
N THR A 50 -10.18 28.81 8.69
CA THR A 50 -10.91 29.39 7.56
C THR A 50 -10.27 30.72 7.16
N VAL A 51 -9.91 30.88 5.88
CA VAL A 51 -9.27 32.08 5.35
C VAL A 51 -10.06 32.64 4.17
N LEU A 52 -10.34 33.94 4.19
CA LEU A 52 -10.77 34.73 3.02
C LEU A 52 -9.54 35.41 2.44
N TRP A 53 -9.26 35.18 1.16
CA TRP A 53 -8.10 35.70 0.45
C TRP A 53 -8.42 37.00 -0.29
N SER A 54 -7.38 37.78 -0.64
CA SER A 54 -7.51 39.02 -1.41
C SER A 54 -8.07 38.81 -2.82
N ASP A 55 -7.98 37.59 -3.38
CA ASP A 55 -8.63 37.20 -4.64
C ASP A 55 -10.13 36.89 -4.49
N GLY A 56 -10.69 37.03 -3.28
CA GLY A 56 -12.08 36.72 -2.95
C GLY A 56 -12.37 35.24 -2.70
N HIS A 57 -11.38 34.35 -2.84
CA HIS A 57 -11.54 32.92 -2.58
C HIS A 57 -11.62 32.64 -1.08
N ARG A 58 -12.39 31.62 -0.68
CA ARG A 58 -12.50 31.17 0.70
C ARG A 58 -11.99 29.73 0.83
N SER A 59 -10.97 29.54 1.66
CA SER A 59 -10.40 28.23 1.95
C SER A 59 -10.73 27.81 3.37
N HIS A 60 -10.95 26.50 3.57
CA HIS A 60 -11.08 25.88 4.88
C HIS A 60 -10.08 24.73 4.99
N TYR A 61 -9.28 24.72 6.05
CA TYR A 61 -8.29 23.71 6.37
C TYR A 61 -8.70 23.04 7.68
N PRO A 62 -9.06 21.74 7.66
CA PRO A 62 -9.43 21.03 8.88
C PRO A 62 -8.31 21.05 9.92
N ALA A 63 -8.65 20.96 11.21
CA ALA A 63 -7.66 20.84 12.27
C ALA A 63 -6.66 19.71 12.01
N GLY A 64 -5.36 20.00 12.14
CA GLY A 64 -4.26 19.06 11.88
C GLY A 64 -3.93 18.82 10.40
N TRP A 65 -4.54 19.56 9.47
CA TRP A 65 -4.27 19.45 8.04
C TRP A 65 -2.81 19.77 7.65
N ASP A 66 -2.15 20.64 8.41
CA ASP A 66 -0.76 21.07 8.20
C ASP A 66 0.29 20.19 8.91
N ALA A 67 -0.12 19.05 9.48
CA ALA A 67 0.79 18.12 10.14
C ALA A 67 1.96 17.75 9.22
N PRO A 68 3.21 17.82 9.69
CA PRO A 68 4.37 17.58 8.85
C PRO A 68 4.34 16.15 8.31
N ALA A 69 4.59 16.01 7.01
CA ALA A 69 4.80 14.70 6.40
C ALA A 69 5.99 13.99 7.08
N GLY A 70 5.88 12.66 7.18
CA GLY A 70 6.98 11.82 7.66
C GLY A 70 8.25 11.96 6.82
N PRO A 71 9.39 11.39 7.29
CA PRO A 71 10.60 11.32 6.48
C PRO A 71 10.33 10.60 5.16
N ASP A 72 11.15 10.87 4.14
CA ASP A 72 11.05 10.10 2.90
C ASP A 72 11.29 8.63 3.21
N GLU A 73 10.28 7.82 2.92
CA GLU A 73 10.23 6.42 3.32
C GLU A 73 11.30 5.53 2.67
N ARG A 74 12.04 6.05 1.68
CA ARG A 74 13.18 5.35 1.06
C ARG A 74 14.50 5.62 1.78
N THR A 75 14.55 6.59 2.69
CA THR A 75 15.78 6.97 3.40
C THR A 75 16.01 6.14 4.66
N GLU A 76 17.24 6.21 5.18
CA GLU A 76 17.62 5.61 6.46
C GLU A 76 16.73 6.06 7.64
N HIS A 77 16.16 7.27 7.60
CA HIS A 77 15.32 7.80 8.69
C HIS A 77 13.97 7.10 8.83
N ALA A 78 13.47 6.48 7.75
CA ALA A 78 12.22 5.75 7.77
C ALA A 78 12.42 4.23 7.89
N LYS A 79 13.67 3.77 7.94
CA LYS A 79 14.05 2.36 7.90
C LYS A 79 14.69 1.94 9.21
N ARG A 80 14.55 0.65 9.56
CA ARG A 80 15.30 0.05 10.67
C ARG A 80 16.62 -0.45 10.12
N LEU A 81 17.72 0.24 10.42
CA LEU A 81 19.07 -0.27 10.14
C LEU A 81 19.36 -1.47 11.05
N TRP A 82 20.02 -2.50 10.53
CA TRP A 82 20.19 -3.77 11.27
C TRP A 82 21.56 -4.43 11.07
N GLU A 83 21.87 -5.31 12.01
CA GLU A 83 22.99 -6.27 11.99
C GLU A 83 22.44 -7.71 12.04
N ALA A 84 23.26 -8.73 11.80
CA ALA A 84 22.76 -10.11 11.68
C ALA A 84 22.06 -10.59 12.96
N ALA A 85 22.55 -10.20 14.13
CA ALA A 85 22.00 -10.58 15.44
C ALA A 85 20.57 -10.09 15.66
N ASP A 86 20.12 -9.04 14.96
CA ASP A 86 18.75 -8.52 15.02
C ASP A 86 17.69 -9.52 14.56
N PHE A 87 18.09 -10.56 13.83
CA PHE A 87 17.23 -11.61 13.29
C PHE A 87 17.46 -12.97 13.95
N ALA A 88 18.14 -13.03 15.09
CA ALA A 88 18.37 -14.28 15.83
C ALA A 88 17.08 -15.01 16.25
N ARG A 89 15.94 -14.28 16.33
CA ARG A 89 14.62 -14.84 16.66
C ARG A 89 13.80 -15.27 15.44
N GLY A 90 14.30 -15.05 14.23
CA GLY A 90 13.61 -15.37 12.99
C GLY A 90 13.72 -14.27 11.94
N LEU A 91 13.50 -14.67 10.69
CA LEU A 91 13.45 -13.78 9.53
C LEU A 91 12.03 -13.23 9.34
N PRO A 92 11.86 -12.08 8.68
CA PRO A 92 10.54 -11.64 8.24
C PRO A 92 10.06 -12.61 7.14
N GLU A 93 9.10 -13.46 7.48
CA GLU A 93 8.60 -14.49 6.57
C GLU A 93 7.10 -14.74 6.74
N ALA A 94 6.48 -15.27 5.69
CA ALA A 94 5.07 -15.61 5.61
C ALA A 94 4.85 -16.78 4.65
N ASP A 95 3.74 -17.51 4.80
CA ASP A 95 3.33 -18.52 3.82
C ASP A 95 2.70 -17.82 2.60
N TRP A 96 2.99 -18.31 1.39
CA TRP A 96 2.48 -17.73 0.15
C TRP A 96 0.95 -17.76 0.07
N ALA A 97 0.30 -18.83 0.53
CA ALA A 97 -1.16 -18.92 0.53
C ALA A 97 -1.75 -17.97 1.58
N GLY A 98 -1.14 -17.89 2.77
CA GLY A 98 -1.50 -16.91 3.81
C GLY A 98 -1.40 -15.47 3.33
N TYR A 99 -0.24 -15.09 2.75
CA TYR A 99 -0.01 -13.79 2.11
C TYR A 99 -1.06 -13.44 1.03
N LEU A 100 -1.55 -14.43 0.28
CA LEU A 100 -2.59 -14.23 -0.71
C LEU A 100 -3.98 -14.04 -0.10
N ALA A 101 -4.28 -14.75 1.00
CA ALA A 101 -5.60 -14.78 1.62
C ALA A 101 -5.82 -13.67 2.66
N ASP A 102 -4.79 -13.28 3.41
CA ASP A 102 -4.88 -12.34 4.52
C ASP A 102 -4.20 -10.99 4.19
N PRO A 103 -4.98 -9.89 4.10
CA PRO A 103 -4.45 -8.54 3.95
C PRO A 103 -3.45 -8.14 5.04
N GLU A 104 -3.60 -8.60 6.28
CA GLU A 104 -2.69 -8.25 7.38
C GLU A 104 -1.34 -8.93 7.22
N GLU A 105 -1.32 -10.20 6.82
CA GLU A 105 -0.08 -10.93 6.50
C GLU A 105 0.62 -10.28 5.29
N ARG A 106 -0.15 -9.87 4.27
CA ARG A 106 0.37 -9.10 3.13
C ARG A 106 0.96 -7.76 3.57
N ILE A 107 0.27 -6.99 4.41
CA ILE A 107 0.77 -5.73 4.99
C ILE A 107 2.08 -5.99 5.74
N ALA A 108 2.15 -7.04 6.57
CA ALA A 108 3.34 -7.37 7.34
C ALA A 108 4.56 -7.66 6.46
N VAL A 109 4.40 -8.45 5.39
CA VAL A 109 5.47 -8.77 4.42
C VAL A 109 5.95 -7.51 3.69
N LEU A 110 5.03 -6.74 3.08
CA LEU A 110 5.41 -5.54 2.33
C LEU A 110 6.03 -4.47 3.25
N ALA A 111 5.50 -4.32 4.48
CA ALA A 111 6.08 -3.44 5.48
C ALA A 111 7.46 -3.91 5.95
N ALA A 112 7.71 -5.22 6.04
CA ALA A 112 9.03 -5.76 6.33
C ALA A 112 10.04 -5.44 5.22
N VAL A 113 9.66 -5.55 3.95
CA VAL A 113 10.51 -5.11 2.83
C VAL A 113 10.82 -3.61 2.93
N ARG A 114 9.83 -2.76 3.24
CA ARG A 114 10.06 -1.32 3.42
C ARG A 114 10.99 -1.02 4.59
N ARG A 115 10.74 -1.63 5.75
CA ARG A 115 11.40 -1.35 7.03
C ARG A 115 12.79 -1.97 7.12
N SER A 116 12.91 -3.26 6.82
CA SER A 116 14.13 -4.06 6.96
C SER A 116 14.84 -4.29 5.63
N GLY A 117 14.21 -4.00 4.49
CA GLY A 117 14.81 -4.18 3.17
C GLY A 117 14.59 -5.57 2.57
N PHE A 118 13.99 -6.53 3.29
CA PHE A 118 13.69 -7.86 2.74
C PHE A 118 12.55 -8.57 3.47
N ALA A 119 12.01 -9.60 2.81
CA ALA A 119 11.13 -10.62 3.39
C ALA A 119 11.20 -11.93 2.59
N LEU A 120 10.81 -13.04 3.20
CA LEU A 120 10.70 -14.36 2.57
C LEU A 120 9.24 -14.78 2.45
N LEU A 121 8.86 -15.26 1.27
CA LEU A 121 7.60 -15.98 1.07
C LEU A 121 7.91 -17.46 0.93
N ARG A 122 7.36 -18.27 1.83
CA ARG A 122 7.50 -19.72 1.88
C ARG A 122 6.38 -20.37 1.08
N GLY A 123 6.62 -21.58 0.56
CA GLY A 123 5.56 -22.36 -0.10
C GLY A 123 5.05 -21.77 -1.43
N VAL A 124 5.85 -20.92 -2.09
CA VAL A 124 5.56 -20.53 -3.47
C VAL A 124 5.66 -21.79 -4.35
N PRO A 125 4.72 -22.04 -5.28
CA PRO A 125 4.77 -23.26 -6.10
C PRO A 125 6.10 -23.38 -6.85
N VAL A 126 6.69 -24.58 -6.83
CA VAL A 126 7.99 -24.89 -7.45
C VAL A 126 7.81 -25.11 -8.96
N GLU A 127 7.41 -24.04 -9.64
CA GLU A 127 7.14 -24.00 -11.08
C GLU A 127 7.84 -22.79 -11.71
N GLU A 128 8.22 -22.91 -12.97
CA GLU A 128 8.86 -21.81 -13.69
C GLU A 128 7.93 -20.58 -13.79
N GLY A 129 8.49 -19.39 -13.64
CA GLY A 129 7.78 -18.12 -13.77
C GLY A 129 6.96 -17.71 -12.53
N ARG A 130 6.90 -18.52 -11.47
CA ARG A 130 6.14 -18.18 -10.25
C ARG A 130 6.63 -16.94 -9.53
N VAL A 131 7.91 -16.58 -9.67
CA VAL A 131 8.46 -15.30 -9.19
C VAL A 131 7.75 -14.09 -9.81
N LEU A 132 7.26 -14.20 -11.04
CA LEU A 132 6.48 -13.13 -11.69
C LEU A 132 5.10 -12.97 -11.05
N ALA A 133 4.47 -14.07 -10.64
CA ALA A 133 3.21 -14.02 -9.90
C ALA A 133 3.39 -13.33 -8.54
N VAL A 134 4.52 -13.56 -7.87
CA VAL A 134 4.87 -12.85 -6.63
C VAL A 134 5.01 -11.35 -6.89
N ALA A 135 5.80 -10.93 -7.88
CA ALA A 135 5.95 -9.53 -8.23
C ALA A 135 4.61 -8.85 -8.60
N ARG A 136 3.76 -9.54 -9.39
CA ARG A 136 2.44 -9.06 -9.82
C ARG A 136 1.42 -8.99 -8.67
N SER A 137 1.69 -9.61 -7.52
CA SER A 137 0.81 -9.53 -6.35
C SER A 137 0.86 -8.19 -5.61
N PHE A 138 1.94 -7.41 -5.79
CA PHE A 138 2.11 -6.10 -5.16
C PHE A 138 2.48 -4.98 -6.13
N GLY A 139 2.77 -5.28 -7.39
CA GLY A 139 3.21 -4.28 -8.35
C GLY A 139 3.42 -4.83 -9.75
N TYR A 140 4.41 -4.26 -10.44
CA TYR A 140 4.71 -4.59 -11.82
C TYR A 140 6.13 -5.15 -11.93
N VAL A 141 6.31 -6.11 -12.85
CA VAL A 141 7.64 -6.61 -13.21
C VAL A 141 8.32 -5.54 -14.05
N ARG A 142 9.59 -5.25 -13.74
CA ARG A 142 10.43 -4.42 -14.58
C ARG A 142 11.21 -5.30 -15.53
N GLU A 143 10.75 -5.31 -16.77
CA GLU A 143 11.41 -5.97 -17.88
C GLU A 143 12.79 -5.32 -18.14
N THR A 144 13.76 -6.17 -18.47
CA THR A 144 15.12 -5.74 -18.83
C THR A 144 15.57 -6.46 -20.10
N ASN A 145 16.81 -6.24 -20.57
CA ASN A 145 17.38 -7.06 -21.65
C ASN A 145 17.56 -8.55 -21.25
N TYR A 146 17.43 -8.90 -19.97
CA TYR A 146 17.34 -10.29 -19.51
C TYR A 146 15.92 -10.86 -19.63
N GLY A 147 14.93 -10.06 -20.08
CA GLY A 147 13.50 -10.38 -20.07
C GLY A 147 12.80 -9.94 -18.78
N GLU A 148 11.54 -10.38 -18.62
CA GLU A 148 10.79 -10.30 -17.36
C GLU A 148 11.37 -11.22 -16.27
N LEU A 149 12.07 -12.28 -16.68
CA LEU A 149 12.51 -13.41 -15.88
C LEU A 149 13.94 -13.78 -16.29
N PHE A 150 14.80 -14.09 -15.33
CA PHE A 150 16.12 -14.64 -15.58
C PHE A 150 16.40 -15.85 -14.69
N ASP A 151 17.10 -16.85 -15.22
CA ASP A 151 17.57 -17.99 -14.43
C ASP A 151 18.87 -17.66 -13.71
N VAL A 152 19.12 -18.32 -12.57
CA VAL A 152 20.40 -18.31 -11.85
C VAL A 152 20.76 -19.77 -11.55
N ARG A 153 21.52 -20.37 -12.45
CA ARG A 153 22.02 -21.76 -12.41
C ARG A 153 23.47 -21.82 -12.88
N VAL A 154 24.18 -22.89 -12.57
CA VAL A 154 25.55 -23.07 -13.09
C VAL A 154 25.49 -23.33 -14.59
N GLU A 155 26.20 -22.53 -15.38
CA GLU A 155 26.28 -22.70 -16.84
C GLU A 155 27.66 -23.23 -17.26
N PRO A 156 27.75 -24.08 -18.31
CA PRO A 156 29.03 -24.62 -18.77
C PRO A 156 30.01 -23.56 -19.33
N ASP A 157 29.50 -22.44 -19.85
CA ASP A 157 30.29 -21.30 -20.38
C ASP A 157 29.66 -19.96 -19.95
N PRO A 158 29.86 -19.55 -18.68
CA PRO A 158 29.10 -18.46 -18.09
C PRO A 158 29.64 -17.07 -18.48
N ALA A 159 28.78 -16.20 -19.02
CA ALA A 159 29.12 -14.78 -19.26
C ALA A 159 29.16 -13.93 -17.97
N ASN A 160 28.67 -14.47 -16.84
CA ASN A 160 28.60 -13.80 -15.54
C ASN A 160 28.96 -14.78 -14.41
N LEU A 161 29.76 -14.32 -13.44
CA LEU A 161 30.16 -15.09 -12.25
C LEU A 161 28.96 -15.61 -11.43
N ALA A 162 27.79 -14.99 -11.55
CA ALA A 162 26.54 -15.49 -10.96
C ALA A 162 26.23 -16.94 -11.33
N PHE A 163 26.70 -17.38 -12.52
CA PHE A 163 26.50 -18.71 -13.09
C PHE A 163 27.67 -19.67 -12.83
N THR A 164 28.53 -19.39 -11.84
CA THR A 164 29.65 -20.26 -11.40
C THR A 164 29.43 -20.81 -9.99
N GLY A 165 30.28 -21.74 -9.53
CA GLY A 165 30.32 -22.25 -8.14
C GLY A 165 30.97 -21.32 -7.10
N ALA A 166 31.62 -20.22 -7.55
CA ALA A 166 32.42 -19.36 -6.70
C ALA A 166 31.59 -18.52 -5.71
N ALA A 167 32.17 -18.11 -4.59
CA ALA A 167 31.52 -17.16 -3.70
C ALA A 167 31.26 -15.83 -4.42
N ILE A 168 30.09 -15.24 -4.20
CA ILE A 168 29.76 -13.91 -4.70
C ILE A 168 29.80 -12.96 -3.52
N ALA A 169 30.74 -12.00 -3.57
CA ALA A 169 30.86 -10.96 -2.55
C ALA A 169 29.60 -10.07 -2.51
N PRO A 170 29.30 -9.44 -1.35
CA PRO A 170 28.17 -8.52 -1.20
C PRO A 170 28.14 -7.47 -2.32
N HIS A 171 27.01 -7.37 -3.01
CA HIS A 171 26.81 -6.39 -4.07
C HIS A 171 25.33 -6.02 -4.24
N THR A 172 25.09 -4.89 -4.91
CA THR A 172 23.78 -4.53 -5.45
C THR A 172 23.73 -4.84 -6.94
N ASP A 173 22.54 -5.15 -7.45
CA ASP A 173 22.36 -5.51 -8.83
C ASP A 173 22.20 -4.28 -9.73
N ASN A 174 22.77 -4.39 -10.93
CA ASN A 174 22.53 -3.47 -12.04
C ASN A 174 22.83 -1.98 -11.74
N PRO A 175 23.90 -1.60 -11.04
CA PRO A 175 24.18 -0.18 -10.75
C PRO A 175 24.50 0.65 -12.01
N TYR A 176 24.68 -0.01 -13.16
CA TYR A 176 24.80 0.58 -14.49
C TYR A 176 23.47 1.01 -15.12
N ARG A 177 22.33 0.78 -14.47
CA ARG A 177 21.02 1.28 -14.89
C ARG A 177 20.63 2.54 -14.13
N ASP A 178 19.91 3.42 -14.83
CA ASP A 178 19.39 4.66 -14.29
C ASP A 178 17.98 4.94 -14.86
N PRO A 179 16.90 4.71 -14.09
CA PRO A 179 16.90 4.29 -12.69
C PRO A 179 17.40 2.85 -12.49
N VAL A 180 18.03 2.60 -11.32
CA VAL A 180 18.45 1.26 -10.91
C VAL A 180 17.20 0.43 -10.54
N PRO A 181 17.23 -0.89 -10.76
CA PRO A 181 16.24 -1.78 -10.20
C PRO A 181 16.07 -1.60 -8.69
N THR A 182 14.87 -1.24 -8.22
CA THR A 182 14.69 -0.96 -6.79
C THR A 182 14.31 -2.17 -5.94
N LEU A 183 13.65 -3.18 -6.52
CA LEU A 183 13.49 -4.51 -5.93
C LEU A 183 14.10 -5.59 -6.83
N GLN A 184 14.64 -6.62 -6.19
CA GLN A 184 14.98 -7.90 -6.81
C GLN A 184 14.20 -9.01 -6.07
N LEU A 185 13.71 -9.99 -6.83
CA LEU A 185 13.09 -11.19 -6.31
C LEU A 185 13.90 -12.40 -6.75
N LEU A 186 14.02 -13.40 -5.87
CA LEU A 186 14.71 -14.65 -6.14
C LEU A 186 13.90 -15.83 -5.59
N HIS A 187 13.33 -16.62 -6.50
CA HIS A 187 12.55 -17.81 -6.17
C HIS A 187 13.39 -19.07 -6.38
N CYS A 188 13.49 -19.91 -5.36
CA CYS A 188 14.25 -21.15 -5.40
C CYS A 188 13.41 -22.29 -5.99
N LEU A 189 13.83 -22.82 -7.14
CA LEU A 189 13.22 -24.00 -7.75
C LEU A 189 13.90 -25.29 -7.29
N ARG A 190 15.23 -25.24 -7.12
CA ARG A 190 16.04 -26.39 -6.71
C ARG A 190 17.27 -25.91 -5.93
N ASN A 191 17.60 -26.59 -4.84
CA ASN A 191 18.82 -26.29 -4.08
C ASN A 191 19.36 -27.54 -3.34
N ASP A 192 20.00 -28.41 -4.11
CA ASP A 192 20.57 -29.68 -3.64
C ASP A 192 22.09 -29.57 -3.39
N ALA A 193 22.65 -28.36 -3.46
CA ALA A 193 24.08 -28.12 -3.32
C ALA A 193 24.53 -27.96 -1.87
N GLU A 194 25.68 -28.52 -1.50
CA GLU A 194 26.33 -28.22 -0.23
C GLU A 194 27.00 -26.84 -0.31
N GLY A 195 26.61 -25.93 0.60
CA GLY A 195 26.91 -24.49 0.50
C GLY A 195 25.88 -23.74 -0.36
N GLY A 196 26.27 -22.57 -0.88
CA GLY A 196 25.42 -21.77 -1.78
C GLY A 196 24.31 -21.01 -1.07
N ASP A 197 24.48 -20.82 0.24
CA ASP A 197 23.61 -20.04 1.11
C ASP A 197 23.60 -18.58 0.67
N SER A 198 22.43 -17.96 0.78
CA SER A 198 22.22 -16.56 0.47
C SER A 198 22.72 -15.72 1.64
N GLY A 199 23.39 -14.62 1.33
CA GLY A 199 23.83 -13.64 2.32
C GLY A 199 23.21 -12.28 2.06
N LEU A 200 22.79 -11.59 3.10
CA LEU A 200 22.34 -10.20 3.04
C LEU A 200 23.20 -9.33 3.97
N VAL A 201 23.51 -8.12 3.51
CA VAL A 201 24.18 -7.07 4.29
C VAL A 201 23.38 -5.78 4.13
N ASP A 202 23.03 -5.14 5.25
CA ASP A 202 22.38 -3.83 5.22
C ASP A 202 23.37 -2.74 4.79
N GLY A 203 23.29 -2.34 3.52
CA GLY A 203 24.16 -1.32 2.94
C GLY A 203 23.99 0.04 3.62
N PHE A 204 22.81 0.35 4.15
CA PHE A 204 22.60 1.61 4.88
C PHE A 204 23.25 1.55 6.25
N ARG A 205 23.20 0.41 6.95
CA ARG A 205 23.96 0.21 8.19
C ARG A 205 25.46 0.32 7.94
N ALA A 206 25.98 -0.31 6.89
CA ALA A 206 27.39 -0.22 6.52
C ALA A 206 27.80 1.23 6.18
N ALA A 207 26.95 1.98 5.47
CA ALA A 207 27.21 3.36 5.12
C ALA A 207 27.14 4.30 6.34
N ALA A 208 26.21 4.05 7.28
CA ALA A 208 26.14 4.77 8.55
C ALA A 208 27.39 4.50 9.41
N LEU A 209 27.87 3.25 9.48
CA LEU A 209 29.13 2.91 10.15
C LEU A 209 30.32 3.64 9.51
N LEU A 210 30.37 3.72 8.18
CA LEU A 210 31.40 4.51 7.49
C LEU A 210 31.31 5.99 7.86
N ARG A 211 30.09 6.56 7.92
CA ARG A 211 29.87 7.95 8.33
C ARG A 211 30.39 8.23 9.73
N ASP A 212 30.20 7.29 10.66
CA ASP A 212 30.60 7.44 12.05
C ASP A 212 32.12 7.21 12.25
N GLU A 213 32.68 6.20 11.57
CA GLU A 213 34.09 5.80 11.72
C GLU A 213 35.07 6.61 10.87
N ASP A 214 34.61 7.15 9.74
CA ASP A 214 35.40 7.92 8.78
C ASP A 214 34.52 8.88 7.96
N PRO A 215 34.13 10.03 8.56
CA PRO A 215 33.28 11.01 7.89
C PRO A 215 33.87 11.52 6.57
N ALA A 216 35.21 11.56 6.45
CA ALA A 216 35.89 12.00 5.23
C ALA A 216 35.75 10.97 4.11
N ALA A 217 35.93 9.68 4.40
CA ALA A 217 35.66 8.60 3.46
C ALA A 217 34.20 8.57 3.02
N PHE A 218 33.26 8.69 3.97
CA PHE A 218 31.82 8.78 3.65
C PHE A 218 31.50 9.96 2.72
N ALA A 219 32.04 11.14 3.04
CA ALA A 219 31.87 12.34 2.23
C ALA A 219 32.44 12.18 0.80
N LEU A 220 33.50 11.41 0.64
CA LEU A 220 34.08 11.12 -0.67
C LEU A 220 33.21 10.13 -1.46
N LEU A 221 32.76 9.03 -0.84
CA LEU A 221 31.92 8.02 -1.48
C LEU A 221 30.51 8.49 -1.84
N THR A 222 30.05 9.58 -1.22
CA THR A 222 28.75 10.21 -1.51
C THR A 222 28.81 11.24 -2.63
N ARG A 223 29.98 11.82 -2.91
CA ARG A 223 30.15 12.89 -3.90
C ARG A 223 30.83 12.46 -5.19
N THR A 224 31.69 11.45 -5.14
CA THR A 224 32.43 10.99 -6.33
C THR A 224 31.54 10.15 -7.23
N PRO A 225 31.22 10.58 -8.46
CA PRO A 225 30.48 9.76 -9.41
C PRO A 225 31.35 8.58 -9.86
N VAL A 226 30.83 7.36 -9.71
CA VAL A 226 31.49 6.14 -10.15
C VAL A 226 30.83 5.66 -11.44
N PRO A 227 31.59 5.44 -12.53
CA PRO A 227 31.03 4.88 -13.74
C PRO A 227 30.73 3.40 -13.51
N PHE A 228 29.51 2.98 -13.79
CA PHE A 228 29.10 1.59 -13.87
C PHE A 228 28.76 1.26 -15.32
N ARG A 229 29.19 0.09 -15.81
CA ARG A 229 29.02 -0.34 -17.20
C ARG A 229 28.63 -1.80 -17.29
N TYR A 230 27.79 -2.11 -18.27
CA TYR A 230 27.48 -3.46 -18.71
C TYR A 230 27.45 -3.47 -20.25
N ARG A 231 28.01 -4.52 -20.85
CA ARG A 231 27.99 -4.71 -22.30
C ARG A 231 27.91 -6.20 -22.64
N ASP A 232 27.00 -6.55 -23.52
CA ASP A 232 26.92 -7.85 -24.19
C ASP A 232 26.77 -7.65 -25.72
N ARG A 233 26.36 -8.70 -26.45
CA ARG A 233 26.18 -8.64 -27.92
C ARG A 233 25.03 -7.72 -28.36
N GLY A 234 23.96 -7.60 -27.57
CA GLY A 234 22.74 -6.88 -27.90
C GLY A 234 22.48 -5.64 -27.04
N THR A 235 23.25 -5.44 -25.98
CA THR A 235 22.97 -4.44 -24.95
C THR A 235 24.25 -3.74 -24.49
N GLU A 236 24.19 -2.41 -24.40
CA GLU A 236 25.19 -1.60 -23.71
C GLU A 236 24.49 -0.61 -22.76
N LEU A 237 24.87 -0.65 -21.48
CA LEU A 237 24.29 0.16 -20.41
C LEU A 237 25.39 0.85 -19.62
N SER A 238 25.13 2.08 -19.19
CA SER A 238 26.02 2.81 -18.31
C SER A 238 25.28 3.81 -17.43
N ALA A 239 25.77 3.99 -16.21
CA ALA A 239 25.34 5.04 -15.30
C ALA A 239 26.55 5.59 -14.53
N GLU A 240 26.56 6.88 -14.21
CA GLU A 240 27.58 7.50 -13.36
C GLU A 240 26.92 7.97 -12.07
N ARG A 241 27.17 7.26 -10.98
CA ARG A 241 26.48 7.47 -9.69
C ARG A 241 27.44 7.25 -8.52
N PRO A 242 27.28 7.95 -7.38
CA PRO A 242 28.09 7.67 -6.21
C PRO A 242 27.81 6.26 -5.66
N LEU A 243 28.76 5.72 -4.89
CA LEU A 243 28.60 4.45 -4.18
C LEU A 243 27.50 4.54 -3.11
N ILE A 244 27.36 5.71 -2.48
CA ILE A 244 26.34 6.01 -1.48
C ILE A 244 25.55 7.23 -1.95
N GLY A 245 24.28 7.05 -2.30
CA GLY A 245 23.37 8.12 -2.68
C GLY A 245 22.69 8.75 -1.47
N LEU A 246 22.64 10.08 -1.44
CA LEU A 246 21.92 10.84 -0.43
C LEU A 246 20.65 11.48 -1.01
N ASP A 247 19.63 11.67 -0.17
CA ASP A 247 18.51 12.56 -0.50
C ASP A 247 18.95 14.05 -0.41
N PRO A 248 18.13 15.01 -0.88
CA PRO A 248 18.46 16.43 -0.79
C PRO A 248 18.66 16.98 0.63
N ARG A 249 18.27 16.22 1.67
CA ARG A 249 18.45 16.55 3.09
C ARG A 249 19.69 15.87 3.69
N GLY A 250 20.46 15.14 2.89
CA GLY A 250 21.69 14.46 3.31
C GLY A 250 21.48 13.08 3.94
N ALA A 251 20.26 12.54 3.92
CA ALA A 251 19.97 11.21 4.44
C ALA A 251 20.39 10.14 3.44
N ILE A 252 20.95 9.02 3.91
CA ILE A 252 21.29 7.87 3.05
C ILE A 252 20.00 7.35 2.41
N ARG A 253 19.99 7.27 1.08
CA ARG A 253 18.84 6.86 0.26
C ARG A 253 19.13 5.65 -0.61
N GLU A 254 20.40 5.40 -0.91
CA GLU A 254 20.78 4.39 -1.90
C GLU A 254 22.23 3.93 -1.72
N VAL A 255 22.51 2.66 -2.02
CA VAL A 255 23.86 2.12 -2.15
C VAL A 255 23.98 1.44 -3.51
N ARG A 256 25.02 1.78 -4.28
CA ARG A 256 25.39 1.13 -5.53
C ARG A 256 26.78 0.54 -5.38
N PHE A 257 26.86 -0.75 -5.14
CA PHE A 257 28.12 -1.41 -4.86
C PHE A 257 28.24 -2.71 -5.66
N ASN A 258 28.93 -2.67 -6.79
CA ASN A 258 29.17 -3.87 -7.61
C ASN A 258 30.47 -3.74 -8.39
N ASN A 259 31.54 -4.32 -7.83
CA ASN A 259 32.88 -4.24 -8.39
C ASN A 259 33.00 -4.79 -9.81
N ARG A 260 32.17 -5.76 -10.20
CA ARG A 260 32.22 -6.42 -11.52
C ARG A 260 31.77 -5.50 -12.64
N SER A 261 30.91 -4.53 -12.31
CA SER A 261 30.39 -3.55 -13.26
C SER A 261 31.02 -2.16 -13.10
N THR A 262 31.95 -1.98 -12.17
CA THR A 262 32.65 -0.69 -12.00
C THR A 262 33.57 -0.44 -13.20
N GLY A 263 33.32 0.65 -13.91
CA GLY A 263 34.17 1.15 -14.99
C GLY A 263 35.41 1.88 -14.47
N THR A 264 36.28 2.30 -15.40
CA THR A 264 37.47 3.07 -15.06
C THR A 264 37.08 4.47 -14.56
N LEU A 265 37.41 4.78 -13.30
CA LEU A 265 37.28 6.13 -12.75
C LEU A 265 38.31 7.05 -13.43
N ARG A 266 37.85 8.16 -14.01
CA ARG A 266 38.67 9.12 -14.76
C ARG A 266 38.39 10.54 -14.26
N GLY A 267 39.35 11.44 -14.43
CA GLY A 267 39.16 12.87 -14.17
C GLY A 267 39.43 13.33 -12.73
N LEU A 268 39.94 12.46 -11.85
CA LEU A 268 40.43 12.83 -10.52
C LEU A 268 41.94 13.08 -10.53
N ALA A 269 42.41 14.00 -9.68
CA ALA A 269 43.85 14.15 -9.43
C ALA A 269 44.41 12.90 -8.72
N PRO A 270 45.71 12.58 -8.84
CA PRO A 270 46.28 11.36 -8.25
C PRO A 270 45.98 11.19 -6.75
N ALA A 271 46.11 12.25 -5.95
CA ALA A 271 45.81 12.22 -4.52
C ALA A 271 44.32 11.96 -4.22
N GLU A 272 43.40 12.48 -5.03
CA GLU A 272 41.97 12.25 -4.89
C GLU A 272 41.59 10.81 -5.27
N LEU A 273 42.27 10.26 -6.28
CA LEU A 273 42.11 8.87 -6.68
C LEU A 273 42.57 7.92 -5.57
N ASP A 274 43.74 8.16 -4.96
CA ASP A 274 44.25 7.37 -3.83
C ASP A 274 43.34 7.48 -2.61
N ALA A 275 42.83 8.67 -2.31
CA ALA A 275 41.84 8.88 -1.25
C ALA A 275 40.54 8.11 -1.53
N PHE A 276 40.07 8.13 -2.79
CA PHE A 276 38.87 7.40 -3.19
C PHE A 276 39.04 5.89 -3.01
N TYR A 277 40.15 5.32 -3.48
CA TYR A 277 40.39 3.89 -3.30
C TYR A 277 40.60 3.50 -1.84
N THR A 278 41.18 4.38 -1.02
CA THR A 278 41.25 4.18 0.43
C THR A 278 39.85 4.11 1.06
N ALA A 279 38.99 5.08 0.74
CA ALA A 279 37.60 5.10 1.20
C ALA A 279 36.80 3.89 0.69
N TYR A 280 36.94 3.54 -0.59
CA TYR A 280 36.27 2.41 -1.24
C TYR A 280 36.65 1.07 -0.59
N ARG A 281 37.95 0.85 -0.33
CA ARG A 281 38.45 -0.34 0.39
C ARG A 281 37.92 -0.39 1.82
N ARG A 282 37.83 0.75 2.51
CA ARG A 282 37.27 0.82 3.86
C ARG A 282 35.80 0.44 3.88
N PHE A 283 35.00 0.97 2.95
CA PHE A 283 33.59 0.61 2.82
C PHE A 283 33.43 -0.89 2.50
N ALA A 284 34.21 -1.42 1.55
CA ALA A 284 34.23 -2.85 1.24
C ALA A 284 34.53 -3.70 2.48
N ALA A 285 35.53 -3.32 3.29
CA ALA A 285 35.86 -4.02 4.53
C ALA A 285 34.73 -4.00 5.56
N ILE A 286 33.99 -2.89 5.68
CA ILE A 286 32.79 -2.81 6.52
C ILE A 286 31.74 -3.83 6.05
N THR A 287 31.46 -3.88 4.74
CA THR A 287 30.44 -4.82 4.20
C THR A 287 30.77 -6.30 4.40
N LEU A 288 32.02 -6.63 4.71
CA LEU A 288 32.50 -7.99 4.96
C LEU A 288 32.56 -8.36 6.45
N ARG A 289 32.19 -7.45 7.36
CA ARG A 289 32.18 -7.73 8.80
C ARG A 289 31.17 -8.84 9.12
N PRO A 290 31.59 -9.91 9.84
CA PRO A 290 30.71 -11.04 10.14
C PRO A 290 29.41 -10.65 10.85
N GLU A 291 29.46 -9.67 11.76
CA GLU A 291 28.30 -9.17 12.48
C GLU A 291 27.25 -8.51 11.59
N LEU A 292 27.63 -8.02 10.40
CA LEU A 292 26.70 -7.40 9.44
C LEU A 292 26.11 -8.40 8.44
N ARG A 293 26.61 -9.63 8.41
CA ARG A 293 26.26 -10.61 7.40
C ARG A 293 25.21 -11.58 7.89
N LEU A 294 24.02 -11.49 7.32
CA LEU A 294 22.91 -12.40 7.56
C LEU A 294 22.92 -13.50 6.51
N ASP A 295 23.39 -14.69 6.87
CA ASP A 295 23.40 -15.87 5.99
C ASP A 295 22.20 -16.78 6.28
N PHE A 296 21.53 -17.27 5.22
CA PHE A 296 20.42 -18.22 5.31
C PHE A 296 20.30 -19.05 4.02
N ARG A 297 19.70 -20.23 4.14
CA ARG A 297 19.46 -21.13 3.01
C ARG A 297 18.05 -20.95 2.44
N LEU A 298 17.95 -20.89 1.11
CA LEU A 298 16.68 -20.94 0.39
C LEU A 298 16.38 -22.39 -0.02
N ALA A 299 15.32 -22.95 0.53
CA ALA A 299 14.72 -24.22 0.13
C ALA A 299 13.84 -24.03 -1.13
N PRO A 300 13.58 -25.10 -1.89
CA PRO A 300 12.59 -25.06 -2.98
C PRO A 300 11.24 -24.50 -2.51
N GLY A 301 10.71 -23.52 -3.24
CA GLY A 301 9.47 -22.81 -2.91
C GLY A 301 9.67 -21.56 -2.05
N ASP A 302 10.89 -21.26 -1.61
CA ASP A 302 11.20 -19.97 -0.99
C ASP A 302 11.38 -18.89 -2.05
N CYS A 303 10.74 -17.74 -1.86
CA CYS A 303 10.94 -16.54 -2.65
C CYS A 303 11.42 -15.39 -1.77
N LEU A 304 12.64 -14.92 -2.03
CA LEU A 304 13.22 -13.75 -1.38
C LEU A 304 12.83 -12.48 -2.13
N LEU A 305 12.28 -11.50 -1.42
CA LEU A 305 12.09 -10.13 -1.90
C LEU A 305 13.13 -9.25 -1.23
N LEU A 306 13.88 -8.45 -1.99
CA LEU A 306 14.92 -7.56 -1.45
C LEU A 306 14.92 -6.16 -2.08
N ASP A 307 15.12 -5.14 -1.25
CA ASP A 307 15.37 -3.74 -1.61
C ASP A 307 16.79 -3.61 -2.19
N ASN A 308 16.88 -3.65 -3.51
CA ASN A 308 18.14 -3.61 -4.25
C ASN A 308 18.80 -2.22 -4.25
N THR A 309 18.11 -1.18 -3.75
CA THR A 309 18.73 0.13 -3.49
C THR A 309 19.42 0.21 -2.14
N ARG A 310 19.22 -0.79 -1.27
CA ARG A 310 19.71 -0.80 0.11
C ARG A 310 20.59 -2.00 0.41
N LEU A 311 20.05 -3.21 0.18
CA LEU A 311 20.69 -4.45 0.61
C LEU A 311 21.71 -4.90 -0.42
N LEU A 312 22.90 -5.20 0.08
CA LEU A 312 23.87 -5.97 -0.68
C LEU A 312 23.54 -7.44 -0.46
N HIS A 313 23.53 -8.20 -1.55
CA HIS A 313 23.32 -9.64 -1.50
C HIS A 313 24.59 -10.38 -1.94
N ALA A 314 24.77 -11.56 -1.38
CA ALA A 314 25.95 -12.40 -1.51
C ALA A 314 25.54 -13.86 -1.61
N ARG A 315 26.51 -14.71 -1.96
CA ARG A 315 26.34 -16.16 -1.93
C ARG A 315 27.63 -16.81 -1.47
N THR A 316 27.54 -17.77 -0.55
CA THR A 316 28.70 -18.63 -0.23
C THR A 316 29.11 -19.47 -1.43
N ALA A 317 30.33 -19.97 -1.43
CA ALA A 317 30.75 -20.97 -2.43
C ALA A 317 29.93 -22.26 -2.25
N PHE A 318 29.79 -23.05 -3.31
CA PHE A 318 29.18 -24.37 -3.25
C PHE A 318 29.89 -25.34 -4.19
N ALA A 319 29.80 -26.62 -3.87
CA ALA A 319 30.36 -27.66 -4.72
C ALA A 319 29.55 -27.78 -6.02
N THR A 320 30.20 -27.57 -7.16
CA THR A 320 29.71 -27.98 -8.47
C THR A 320 30.22 -29.38 -8.71
N GLY A 321 29.38 -30.41 -8.62
CA GLY A 321 29.82 -31.78 -8.91
C GLY A 321 30.32 -31.87 -10.35
N GLU A 322 31.59 -32.23 -10.55
CA GLU A 322 32.04 -32.78 -11.82
C GLU A 322 31.33 -34.11 -12.00
N GLY A 323 30.56 -34.25 -13.08
CA GLY A 323 29.89 -35.51 -13.39
C GLY A 323 30.92 -36.63 -13.49
N ASP A 324 30.73 -37.70 -12.73
CA ASP A 324 31.54 -38.93 -12.71
C ASP A 324 31.42 -39.77 -14.01
N GLY A 325 30.96 -39.16 -15.10
CA GLY A 325 30.66 -39.85 -16.36
C GLY A 325 29.38 -40.69 -16.34
N THR A 326 28.59 -40.69 -15.26
CA THR A 326 27.31 -41.43 -15.18
C THR A 326 26.06 -40.58 -15.42
N GLY A 327 26.20 -39.25 -15.49
CA GLY A 327 25.12 -38.33 -15.84
C GLY A 327 24.25 -37.82 -14.67
N GLU A 328 24.55 -38.21 -13.44
CA GLU A 328 23.89 -37.70 -12.23
C GLU A 328 24.88 -36.90 -11.36
N GLY A 329 25.05 -35.61 -11.66
CA GLY A 329 25.87 -34.72 -10.84
C GLY A 329 25.18 -34.35 -9.52
N THR A 330 25.92 -34.35 -8.42
CA THR A 330 25.49 -33.72 -7.15
C THR A 330 25.79 -32.21 -7.20
N GLY A 331 24.91 -31.34 -6.69
CA GLY A 331 25.16 -29.88 -6.65
C GLY A 331 24.23 -28.97 -7.48
N HIS A 332 23.02 -29.41 -7.81
CA HIS A 332 22.09 -28.61 -8.61
C HIS A 332 21.45 -27.46 -7.80
N ARG A 333 21.67 -26.22 -8.26
CA ARG A 333 21.03 -25.01 -7.74
C ARG A 333 20.38 -24.24 -8.89
N HIS A 334 19.09 -23.96 -8.77
CA HIS A 334 18.32 -23.21 -9.77
C HIS A 334 17.39 -22.24 -9.04
N LEU A 335 17.68 -20.96 -9.19
CA LEU A 335 16.79 -19.88 -8.78
C LEU A 335 16.28 -19.17 -10.03
N GLN A 336 15.07 -18.62 -9.94
CA GLN A 336 14.53 -17.70 -10.92
C GLN A 336 14.40 -16.32 -10.31
N GLY A 337 14.93 -15.33 -11.00
CA GLY A 337 14.90 -13.95 -10.58
C GLY A 337 14.04 -13.09 -11.48
N CYS A 338 13.48 -12.03 -10.89
CA CYS A 338 12.93 -10.90 -11.63
C CYS A 338 13.20 -9.61 -10.85
N TYR A 339 12.92 -8.48 -11.48
CA TYR A 339 12.98 -7.19 -10.82
C TYR A 339 11.58 -6.54 -10.77
N ALA A 340 11.34 -5.73 -9.75
CA ALA A 340 10.12 -4.94 -9.56
C ALA A 340 10.47 -3.62 -8.87
N ASP A 341 9.51 -2.71 -8.66
CA ASP A 341 9.81 -1.42 -8.05
C ASP A 341 9.13 -1.11 -6.72
N LEU A 342 9.89 -0.42 -5.85
CA LEU A 342 9.51 -0.05 -4.49
C LEU A 342 8.30 0.88 -4.45
N ASP A 343 8.07 1.72 -5.46
CA ASP A 343 6.90 2.59 -5.52
C ASP A 343 5.61 1.79 -5.68
N ALA A 344 5.60 0.76 -6.52
CA ALA A 344 4.44 -0.12 -6.68
C ALA A 344 4.15 -0.90 -5.38
N LEU A 345 5.20 -1.44 -4.74
CA LEU A 345 5.08 -2.08 -3.42
C LEU A 345 4.54 -1.11 -2.36
N SER A 346 5.07 0.11 -2.31
CA SER A 346 4.61 1.16 -1.39
C SER A 346 3.17 1.56 -1.65
N SER A 347 2.76 1.66 -2.92
CA SER A 347 1.39 1.98 -3.30
C SER A 347 0.43 0.90 -2.79
N THR A 348 0.74 -0.37 -3.05
CA THR A 348 -0.07 -1.49 -2.56
C THR A 348 -0.15 -1.51 -1.04
N LEU A 349 0.97 -1.30 -0.34
CA LEU A 349 0.98 -1.23 1.13
C LEU A 349 0.11 -0.07 1.66
N ALA A 350 0.18 1.10 1.03
CA ALA A 350 -0.61 2.27 1.43
C ALA A 350 -2.12 2.04 1.23
N VAL A 351 -2.51 1.42 0.10
CA VAL A 351 -3.90 1.05 -0.17
C VAL A 351 -4.40 0.02 0.84
N LEU A 352 -3.63 -1.05 1.09
CA LEU A 352 -4.01 -2.07 2.07
C LEU A 352 -4.23 -1.47 3.46
N ARG A 353 -3.30 -0.64 3.94
CA ARG A 353 -3.42 0.04 5.24
C ARG A 353 -4.62 0.99 5.31
N ARG A 354 -4.87 1.74 4.23
CA ARG A 354 -6.05 2.62 4.15
C ARG A 354 -7.33 1.79 4.26
N ASN A 355 -7.38 0.66 3.56
CA ASN A 355 -8.56 -0.18 3.52
C ASN A 355 -8.79 -0.92 4.85
N THR A 356 -7.76 -1.53 5.44
CA THR A 356 -7.88 -2.17 6.76
C THR A 356 -8.23 -1.16 7.84
N ALA A 357 -7.61 0.02 7.88
CA ALA A 357 -7.96 1.07 8.84
C ALA A 357 -9.41 1.55 8.68
N ALA A 358 -9.93 1.63 7.44
CA ALA A 358 -11.33 1.97 7.22
C ALA A 358 -12.29 0.85 7.67
N LEU A 359 -11.91 -0.43 7.50
CA LEU A 359 -12.68 -1.56 8.03
C LEU A 359 -12.66 -1.61 9.55
N ASP A 360 -11.52 -1.37 10.19
CA ASP A 360 -11.41 -1.29 11.66
C ASP A 360 -12.26 -0.14 12.19
N GLY A 361 -12.26 0.99 11.48
CA GLY A 361 -13.13 2.11 11.77
C GLY A 361 -14.62 1.79 11.59
N LEU A 362 -15.00 0.89 10.69
CA LEU A 362 -16.38 0.42 10.56
C LEU A 362 -16.73 -0.57 11.67
N GLU A 363 -15.87 -1.55 11.95
CA GLU A 363 -16.07 -2.55 13.00
C GLU A 363 -16.23 -1.90 14.38
N ALA A 364 -15.39 -0.91 14.70
CA ALA A 364 -15.50 -0.16 15.94
C ALA A 364 -16.85 0.59 16.08
N LEU A 365 -17.49 0.99 14.98
CA LEU A 365 -18.83 1.56 15.03
C LEU A 365 -19.89 0.51 15.35
N PHE A 366 -19.76 -0.69 14.79
CA PHE A 366 -20.67 -1.81 15.07
C PHE A 366 -20.57 -2.25 16.53
N GLU A 367 -19.36 -2.30 17.09
CA GLU A 367 -19.12 -2.68 18.49
C GLU A 367 -19.45 -1.57 19.49
N GLY A 368 -19.25 -0.30 19.11
CA GLY A 368 -19.47 0.88 19.95
C GLY A 368 -20.87 1.48 19.81
N GLU A 369 -20.99 2.54 19.01
CA GLU A 369 -22.22 3.32 18.83
C GLU A 369 -23.40 2.46 18.29
N GLY A 370 -23.12 1.38 17.58
CA GLY A 370 -24.09 0.42 17.06
C GLY A 370 -24.68 -0.53 18.08
N ALA A 371 -24.14 -0.59 19.30
CA ALA A 371 -24.75 -1.29 20.41
C ALA A 371 -25.96 -0.54 21.01
N ALA A 372 -26.24 0.69 20.58
CA ALA A 372 -27.41 1.45 21.01
C ALA A 372 -28.72 0.92 20.41
N GLU A 373 -29.84 1.13 21.13
CA GLU A 373 -31.19 0.79 20.65
C GLU A 373 -31.52 1.51 19.34
N TYR A 374 -32.07 0.76 18.37
CA TYR A 374 -32.46 1.30 17.07
C TYR A 374 -33.85 1.95 17.14
N LEU A 375 -33.92 3.25 17.41
CA LEU A 375 -35.15 4.06 17.31
C LEU A 375 -36.39 3.45 18.01
N GLY A 376 -36.19 2.71 19.11
CA GLY A 376 -37.25 2.04 19.88
C GLY A 376 -37.64 0.63 19.40
N GLU A 377 -36.91 0.06 18.43
CA GLU A 377 -37.02 -1.33 18.01
C GLU A 377 -36.30 -2.29 18.99
N ALA A 378 -36.68 -3.56 18.98
CA ALA A 378 -36.13 -4.58 19.88
C ALA A 378 -34.69 -5.05 19.53
N VAL A 379 -34.09 -4.48 18.48
CA VAL A 379 -32.73 -4.78 18.04
C VAL A 379 -31.88 -3.51 18.09
N THR A 380 -30.56 -3.68 18.24
CA THR A 380 -29.62 -2.57 18.12
C THR A 380 -29.42 -2.20 16.66
N LEU A 381 -28.88 -1.00 16.41
CA LEU A 381 -28.59 -0.54 15.05
C LEU A 381 -27.58 -1.47 14.33
N ALA A 382 -26.58 -1.98 15.06
CA ALA A 382 -25.64 -2.96 14.51
C ALA A 382 -26.33 -4.28 14.16
N THR A 383 -27.16 -4.82 15.05
CA THR A 383 -27.89 -6.08 14.81
C THR A 383 -28.80 -5.96 13.60
N HIS A 384 -29.52 -4.85 13.47
CA HIS A 384 -30.35 -4.55 12.32
C HIS A 384 -29.57 -4.61 10.99
N MET A 385 -28.44 -3.90 10.91
CA MET A 385 -27.60 -3.90 9.70
C MET A 385 -26.99 -5.28 9.39
N LEU A 386 -26.56 -6.03 10.41
CA LEU A 386 -26.02 -7.39 10.25
C LEU A 386 -27.10 -8.36 9.77
N GLN A 387 -28.32 -8.27 10.30
CA GLN A 387 -29.46 -9.06 9.83
C GLN A 387 -29.84 -8.73 8.38
N ALA A 388 -29.84 -7.45 8.00
CA ALA A 388 -30.12 -7.03 6.62
C ALA A 388 -29.11 -7.64 5.64
N ALA A 389 -27.83 -7.62 6.00
CA ALA A 389 -26.76 -8.27 5.23
C ALA A 389 -26.93 -9.80 5.15
N ALA A 390 -27.29 -10.44 6.26
CA ALA A 390 -27.54 -11.88 6.31
C ALA A 390 -28.71 -12.29 5.40
N LEU A 391 -29.79 -11.51 5.40
CA LEU A 391 -30.96 -11.71 4.52
C LEU A 391 -30.60 -11.50 3.04
N ALA A 392 -29.80 -10.47 2.73
CA ALA A 392 -29.30 -10.24 1.37
C ALA A 392 -28.44 -11.42 0.89
N ARG A 393 -27.55 -11.93 1.75
CA ARG A 393 -26.70 -13.09 1.48
C ARG A 393 -27.53 -14.35 1.25
N ALA A 394 -28.53 -14.61 2.10
CA ALA A 394 -29.43 -15.75 1.97
C ALA A 394 -30.31 -15.68 0.71
N ALA A 395 -30.63 -14.47 0.23
CA ALA A 395 -31.35 -14.26 -1.01
C ALA A 395 -30.47 -14.43 -2.28
N GLY A 396 -29.17 -14.76 -2.13
CA GLY A 396 -28.24 -14.88 -3.25
C GLY A 396 -27.93 -13.55 -3.93
N ALA A 397 -28.02 -12.44 -3.19
CA ALA A 397 -27.73 -11.11 -3.72
C ALA A 397 -26.25 -10.97 -4.12
N PRO A 398 -25.94 -10.13 -5.13
CA PRO A 398 -24.55 -9.84 -5.49
C PRO A 398 -23.74 -9.27 -4.31
N PRO A 399 -22.43 -9.53 -4.23
CA PRO A 399 -21.53 -9.03 -3.17
C PRO A 399 -21.74 -7.55 -2.79
N ALA A 400 -21.78 -6.68 -3.81
CA ALA A 400 -21.97 -5.24 -3.61
C ALA A 400 -23.29 -4.89 -2.90
N LEU A 401 -24.33 -5.70 -3.11
CA LEU A 401 -25.65 -5.45 -2.54
C LEU A 401 -25.77 -6.02 -1.12
N VAL A 402 -25.07 -7.12 -0.81
CA VAL A 402 -24.88 -7.59 0.56
C VAL A 402 -24.13 -6.54 1.38
N ALA A 403 -23.06 -5.96 0.83
CA ALA A 403 -22.34 -4.86 1.46
C ALA A 403 -23.20 -3.60 1.61
N ALA A 404 -24.03 -3.27 0.61
CA ALA A 404 -24.95 -2.14 0.71
C ALA A 404 -25.98 -2.35 1.83
N ALA A 405 -26.54 -3.56 1.96
CA ALA A 405 -27.45 -3.90 3.06
C ALA A 405 -26.75 -3.82 4.43
N LEU A 406 -25.50 -4.28 4.53
CA LEU A 406 -24.71 -4.16 5.75
C LEU A 406 -24.44 -2.71 6.16
N LEU A 407 -24.26 -1.81 5.20
CA LEU A 407 -23.74 -0.46 5.45
C LEU A 407 -24.78 0.66 5.27
N HIS A 408 -26.06 0.32 5.06
CA HIS A 408 -27.07 1.30 4.66
C HIS A 408 -27.33 2.40 5.70
N ASP A 409 -27.24 2.05 6.98
CA ASP A 409 -27.61 2.94 8.09
C ASP A 409 -26.42 3.49 8.88
N ILE A 410 -25.18 3.30 8.41
CA ILE A 410 -23.98 3.82 9.11
C ILE A 410 -23.94 5.36 9.25
N GLY A 411 -24.80 6.06 8.51
CA GLY A 411 -25.00 7.50 8.62
C GLY A 411 -25.58 7.93 9.97
N HIS A 412 -26.17 7.00 10.73
CA HIS A 412 -26.71 7.26 12.07
C HIS A 412 -25.66 7.38 13.17
N PHE A 413 -24.43 6.90 12.96
CA PHE A 413 -23.41 6.83 14.00
C PHE A 413 -22.95 8.19 14.54
N ARG A 414 -22.77 9.20 13.66
CA ARG A 414 -22.30 10.55 14.08
C ARG A 414 -23.34 11.65 14.15
N GLY A 415 -24.55 11.41 13.63
CA GLY A 415 -25.69 12.26 13.90
C GLY A 415 -26.32 11.72 15.16
N SER A 416 -26.11 12.38 16.30
CA SER A 416 -26.77 11.99 17.55
C SER A 416 -28.23 11.66 17.24
N GLY A 417 -28.72 10.46 17.58
CA GLY A 417 -30.14 10.09 17.42
C GLY A 417 -31.13 11.13 18.00
N LEU A 418 -30.60 12.08 18.78
CA LEU A 418 -31.20 13.36 19.17
C LEU A 418 -31.77 14.18 18.00
N GLU A 419 -31.19 14.17 16.78
CA GLU A 419 -31.71 14.95 15.64
C GLU A 419 -33.02 14.38 15.08
N LEU A 420 -33.18 13.05 15.08
CA LEU A 420 -34.45 12.39 14.76
C LEU A 420 -35.48 12.65 15.87
N MET A 421 -35.05 12.57 17.13
CA MET A 421 -35.89 12.91 18.29
C MET A 421 -36.28 14.40 18.34
N ALA A 422 -35.53 15.27 17.66
CA ALA A 422 -35.80 16.69 17.48
C ALA A 422 -36.64 17.00 16.22
N GLY A 423 -37.06 15.99 15.44
CA GLY A 423 -37.98 16.15 14.32
C GLY A 423 -37.34 16.60 13.00
N THR A 424 -36.05 16.33 12.80
CA THR A 424 -35.30 16.69 11.58
C THR A 424 -34.85 15.44 10.82
N ASP A 425 -35.02 15.42 9.49
CA ASP A 425 -34.44 14.38 8.63
C ASP A 425 -32.91 14.49 8.66
N ASN A 426 -32.25 13.49 9.25
CA ASN A 426 -30.80 13.46 9.38
C ASN A 426 -30.08 13.07 8.08
N ARG A 427 -30.81 12.82 6.98
CA ARG A 427 -30.27 12.46 5.66
C ARG A 427 -29.23 11.34 5.73
N HIS A 428 -29.41 10.38 6.65
CA HIS A 428 -28.42 9.33 6.96
C HIS A 428 -27.98 8.54 5.73
N GLY A 429 -28.88 8.22 4.78
CA GLY A 429 -28.50 7.54 3.54
C GLY A 429 -27.49 8.34 2.71
N ALA A 430 -27.68 9.67 2.58
CA ALA A 430 -26.73 10.54 1.87
C ALA A 430 -25.39 10.67 2.62
N THR A 431 -25.44 10.79 3.95
CA THR A 431 -24.26 10.84 4.82
C THR A 431 -23.47 9.54 4.75
N ALA A 432 -24.14 8.39 4.82
CA ALA A 432 -23.55 7.06 4.69
C ALA A 432 -22.86 6.90 3.34
N ALA A 433 -23.56 7.21 2.24
CA ALA A 433 -23.01 7.12 0.90
C ALA A 433 -21.78 8.02 0.71
N ALA A 434 -21.83 9.26 1.20
CA ALA A 434 -20.68 10.18 1.13
C ALA A 434 -19.47 9.67 1.92
N ARG A 435 -19.70 9.05 3.09
CA ARG A 435 -18.64 8.47 3.93
C ARG A 435 -18.02 7.21 3.29
N LEU A 436 -18.82 6.42 2.57
CA LEU A 436 -18.39 5.18 1.94
C LEU A 436 -17.76 5.38 0.56
N ALA A 437 -18.11 6.46 -0.14
CA ALA A 437 -17.66 6.73 -1.51
C ALA A 437 -16.14 6.71 -1.73
N PRO A 438 -15.28 7.11 -0.78
CA PRO A 438 -13.83 6.98 -0.93
C PRO A 438 -13.34 5.53 -1.01
N TYR A 439 -14.11 4.58 -0.47
CA TYR A 439 -13.69 3.19 -0.34
C TYR A 439 -14.48 2.24 -1.24
N PHE A 440 -15.76 2.51 -1.50
CA PHE A 440 -16.65 1.57 -2.16
C PHE A 440 -17.22 2.09 -3.49
N PRO A 441 -17.52 1.19 -4.45
CA PRO A 441 -18.12 1.56 -5.72
C PRO A 441 -19.55 2.11 -5.59
N PRO A 442 -20.05 2.85 -6.61
CA PRO A 442 -21.47 3.22 -6.72
C PRO A 442 -22.43 2.03 -6.61
N ALA A 443 -21.99 0.81 -6.95
CA ALA A 443 -22.80 -0.40 -6.77
C ALA A 443 -23.11 -0.70 -5.29
N VAL A 444 -22.30 -0.21 -4.35
CA VAL A 444 -22.55 -0.28 -2.90
C VAL A 444 -23.18 1.04 -2.43
N THR A 445 -22.60 2.18 -2.82
CA THR A 445 -22.97 3.47 -2.23
C THR A 445 -24.28 4.06 -2.75
N GLU A 446 -24.69 3.79 -3.98
CA GLU A 446 -25.97 4.29 -4.51
C GLU A 446 -27.19 3.59 -3.87
N PRO A 447 -27.24 2.26 -3.71
CA PRO A 447 -28.32 1.62 -2.96
C PRO A 447 -28.38 2.11 -1.51
N VAL A 448 -27.24 2.30 -0.85
CA VAL A 448 -27.15 2.94 0.49
C VAL A 448 -27.74 4.35 0.46
N ARG A 449 -27.39 5.17 -0.54
CA ARG A 449 -27.92 6.54 -0.67
C ARG A 449 -29.44 6.58 -0.83
N LEU A 450 -29.98 5.62 -1.58
CA LEU A 450 -31.35 5.62 -2.09
C LEU A 450 -32.33 4.79 -1.24
N HIS A 451 -31.88 4.08 -0.20
CA HIS A 451 -32.77 3.17 0.53
C HIS A 451 -33.94 3.91 1.22
N VAL A 452 -33.74 5.17 1.65
CA VAL A 452 -34.81 6.05 2.16
C VAL A 452 -35.83 6.39 1.07
N ASP A 453 -35.35 6.77 -0.12
CA ASP A 453 -36.19 7.05 -1.27
C ASP A 453 -36.98 5.80 -1.69
N ALA A 454 -36.35 4.63 -1.62
CA ALA A 454 -37.00 3.35 -1.88
C ALA A 454 -38.15 3.07 -0.91
N LYS A 455 -38.05 3.47 0.36
CA LYS A 455 -39.16 3.38 1.33
C LYS A 455 -40.36 4.22 0.88
N ARG A 456 -40.11 5.49 0.54
CA ARG A 456 -41.15 6.43 0.09
C ARG A 456 -41.79 5.98 -1.22
N TYR A 457 -40.99 5.42 -2.13
CA TYR A 457 -41.44 4.82 -3.37
C TYR A 457 -42.37 3.62 -3.12
N LEU A 458 -41.94 2.65 -2.31
CA LEU A 458 -42.73 1.45 -2.00
C LEU A 458 -44.06 1.79 -1.32
N CYS A 459 -44.09 2.76 -0.41
CA CYS A 459 -45.34 3.25 0.19
C CYS A 459 -46.30 3.88 -0.84
N ALA A 460 -45.78 4.48 -1.92
CA ALA A 460 -46.59 5.09 -2.96
C ALA A 460 -47.07 4.09 -4.02
N THR A 461 -46.27 3.08 -4.33
CA THR A 461 -46.50 2.20 -5.49
C THR A 461 -46.97 0.79 -5.15
N GLU A 462 -46.73 0.29 -3.94
CA GLU A 462 -47.10 -1.06 -3.53
C GLU A 462 -48.24 -1.02 -2.49
N PRO A 463 -49.48 -1.38 -2.89
CA PRO A 463 -50.61 -1.43 -1.96
C PRO A 463 -50.31 -2.33 -0.75
N GLY A 464 -50.56 -1.80 0.45
CA GLY A 464 -50.33 -2.54 1.70
C GLY A 464 -48.89 -2.50 2.23
N TYR A 465 -47.92 -1.94 1.49
CA TYR A 465 -46.54 -1.82 2.00
C TYR A 465 -46.45 -0.94 3.25
N ALA A 466 -47.16 0.20 3.27
CA ALA A 466 -47.16 1.12 4.41
C ALA A 466 -47.67 0.46 5.71
N ALA A 467 -48.54 -0.55 5.62
CA ALA A 467 -49.05 -1.27 6.79
C ALA A 467 -48.04 -2.28 7.36
N ARG A 468 -46.96 -2.58 6.64
CA ARG A 468 -45.87 -3.48 7.06
C ARG A 468 -44.71 -2.74 7.71
N LEU A 469 -44.73 -1.40 7.69
CA LEU A 469 -43.68 -0.59 8.31
C LEU A 469 -43.73 -0.72 9.83
N SER A 470 -42.56 -0.84 10.44
CA SER A 470 -42.43 -0.73 11.89
C SER A 470 -42.82 0.67 12.40
N PRO A 471 -43.18 0.84 13.70
CA PRO A 471 -43.55 2.15 14.26
C PRO A 471 -42.48 3.23 14.02
N ALA A 472 -41.18 2.89 14.16
CA ALA A 472 -40.09 3.81 13.87
C ALA A 472 -40.03 4.19 12.38
N SER A 473 -40.30 3.23 11.48
CA SER A 473 -40.30 3.46 10.03
C SER A 473 -41.47 4.34 9.59
N VAL A 474 -42.64 4.24 10.23
CA VAL A 474 -43.78 5.14 10.01
C VAL A 474 -43.45 6.56 10.47
N HIS A 475 -42.84 6.72 11.64
CA HIS A 475 -42.44 8.03 12.16
C HIS A 475 -41.43 8.73 11.25
N THR A 476 -40.37 8.01 10.84
CA THR A 476 -39.35 8.56 9.94
C THR A 476 -39.88 8.87 8.55
N LEU A 477 -40.83 8.07 8.02
CA LEU A 477 -41.47 8.36 6.74
C LEU A 477 -42.16 9.74 6.73
N ALA A 478 -42.80 10.13 7.84
CA ALA A 478 -43.43 11.44 7.95
C ALA A 478 -42.41 12.59 7.93
N LEU A 479 -41.26 12.42 8.59
CA LEU A 479 -40.16 13.39 8.57
C LEU A 479 -39.47 13.50 7.20
N GLN A 480 -39.53 12.44 6.41
CA GLN A 480 -38.91 12.33 5.09
C GLN A 480 -39.85 12.74 3.94
N GLY A 481 -40.96 13.41 4.25
CA GLY A 481 -41.89 13.93 3.25
C GLY A 481 -42.96 12.94 2.76
N GLY A 482 -43.13 11.79 3.44
CA GLY A 482 -44.20 10.83 3.17
C GLY A 482 -44.02 10.03 1.86
N PRO A 483 -45.07 9.29 1.44
CA PRO A 483 -45.08 8.57 0.16
C PRO A 483 -44.79 9.50 -1.01
N MET A 484 -43.98 9.03 -1.98
CA MET A 484 -43.59 9.83 -3.14
C MET A 484 -44.79 10.25 -4.01
N PRO A 485 -44.87 11.52 -4.45
CA PRO A 485 -45.78 11.93 -5.51
C PRO A 485 -45.47 11.21 -6.84
N PRO A 486 -46.45 11.08 -7.76
CA PRO A 486 -46.28 10.31 -8.99
C PRO A 486 -45.08 10.70 -9.86
N ALA A 487 -44.77 11.99 -9.98
CA ALA A 487 -43.64 12.47 -10.76
C ALA A 487 -42.29 12.08 -10.13
N GLU A 488 -42.19 12.14 -8.81
CA GLU A 488 -40.99 11.74 -8.06
C GLU A 488 -40.79 10.22 -8.12
N ALA A 489 -41.87 9.44 -7.98
CA ALA A 489 -41.84 7.99 -8.11
C ALA A 489 -41.39 7.55 -9.52
N ALA A 490 -41.84 8.24 -10.57
CA ALA A 490 -41.38 8.00 -11.94
C ALA A 490 -39.89 8.32 -12.12
N ALA A 491 -39.40 9.41 -11.53
CA ALA A 491 -37.99 9.77 -11.56
C ALA A 491 -37.12 8.76 -10.80
N PHE A 492 -37.57 8.29 -9.64
CA PHE A 492 -36.90 7.24 -8.87
C PHE A 492 -36.84 5.93 -9.65
N ALA A 493 -37.96 5.49 -10.24
CA ALA A 493 -38.02 4.27 -11.06
C ALA A 493 -37.12 4.32 -12.31
N ALA A 494 -36.83 5.52 -12.84
CA ALA A 494 -35.89 5.72 -13.94
C ALA A 494 -34.42 5.65 -13.50
N HIS A 495 -34.11 5.68 -12.19
CA HIS A 495 -32.75 5.62 -11.71
C HIS A 495 -32.12 4.23 -11.97
N PRO A 496 -30.88 4.14 -12.49
CA PRO A 496 -30.25 2.85 -12.81
C PRO A 496 -30.10 1.89 -11.63
N ARG A 497 -30.10 2.42 -10.39
CA ARG A 497 -29.94 1.66 -9.14
C ARG A 497 -31.22 1.55 -8.31
N HIS A 498 -32.38 1.90 -8.87
CA HIS A 498 -33.64 1.88 -8.10
C HIS A 498 -34.00 0.47 -7.60
N ALA A 499 -33.81 -0.56 -8.43
CA ALA A 499 -34.12 -1.94 -8.08
C ALA A 499 -33.23 -2.44 -6.93
N ASP A 500 -31.94 -2.10 -6.98
CA ASP A 500 -30.97 -2.39 -5.93
C ASP A 500 -31.38 -1.71 -4.61
N ALA A 501 -31.76 -0.43 -4.65
CA ALA A 501 -32.23 0.32 -3.47
C ALA A 501 -33.53 -0.26 -2.88
N VAL A 502 -34.46 -0.69 -3.74
CA VAL A 502 -35.69 -1.38 -3.31
C VAL A 502 -35.38 -2.71 -2.65
N ALA A 503 -34.42 -3.47 -3.16
CA ALA A 503 -33.99 -4.73 -2.55
C ALA A 503 -33.37 -4.48 -1.16
N VAL A 504 -32.45 -3.53 -1.04
CA VAL A 504 -31.87 -3.11 0.25
C VAL A 504 -32.96 -2.72 1.24
N ARG A 505 -33.92 -1.89 0.82
CA ARG A 505 -35.00 -1.44 1.71
C ARG A 505 -35.93 -2.58 2.17
N ARG A 506 -36.10 -3.63 1.36
CA ARG A 506 -36.87 -4.82 1.77
C ARG A 506 -36.16 -5.63 2.85
N TRP A 507 -34.84 -5.78 2.77
CA TRP A 507 -34.07 -6.47 3.81
C TRP A 507 -33.96 -5.65 5.08
N ASP A 508 -33.75 -4.34 4.96
CA ASP A 508 -33.85 -3.37 6.07
C ASP A 508 -35.20 -3.54 6.80
N GLU A 509 -36.35 -3.51 6.11
CA GLU A 509 -37.63 -3.68 6.81
C GLU A 509 -37.79 -5.05 7.51
N ALA A 510 -37.19 -6.10 6.95
CA ALA A 510 -37.24 -7.45 7.51
C ALA A 510 -36.23 -7.70 8.66
N ALA A 511 -35.20 -6.86 8.79
CA ALA A 511 -34.07 -7.03 9.70
C ALA A 511 -34.34 -6.46 11.11
N LYS A 512 -35.43 -6.89 11.74
CA LYS A 512 -35.89 -6.38 13.04
C LYS A 512 -36.30 -7.49 14.00
N ASP A 513 -35.78 -8.70 13.78
CA ASP A 513 -36.15 -9.89 14.56
C ASP A 513 -35.14 -10.11 15.70
N PRO A 514 -35.51 -9.88 16.97
CA PRO A 514 -34.61 -10.08 18.10
C PRO A 514 -34.24 -11.56 18.33
N ALA A 515 -34.97 -12.51 17.72
CA ALA A 515 -34.69 -13.94 17.82
C ALA A 515 -33.85 -14.47 16.65
N ALA A 516 -33.58 -13.66 15.63
CA ALA A 516 -32.79 -14.10 14.48
C ALA A 516 -31.30 -14.23 14.81
N GLU A 517 -30.71 -15.34 14.38
CA GLU A 517 -29.26 -15.53 14.45
C GLU A 517 -28.56 -14.47 13.58
N THR A 518 -27.66 -13.72 14.19
CA THR A 518 -27.04 -12.55 13.58
C THR A 518 -25.54 -12.80 13.42
N PRO A 519 -25.01 -12.84 12.18
CA PRO A 519 -23.57 -12.99 11.94
C PRO A 519 -22.75 -11.87 12.56
N ALA A 520 -21.49 -12.13 12.88
CA ALA A 520 -20.58 -11.09 13.34
C ALA A 520 -20.09 -10.20 12.18
N PHE A 521 -19.71 -8.95 12.46
CA PHE A 521 -19.13 -8.05 11.43
C PHE A 521 -17.88 -8.68 10.77
N ALA A 522 -17.05 -9.37 11.55
CA ALA A 522 -15.87 -10.09 11.08
C ALA A 522 -16.16 -11.07 9.93
N GLU A 523 -17.35 -11.67 9.87
CA GLU A 523 -17.74 -12.58 8.77
C GLU A 523 -17.93 -11.86 7.42
N PHE A 524 -18.22 -10.56 7.45
CA PHE A 524 -18.38 -9.74 6.26
C PHE A 524 -17.10 -8.99 5.87
N ARG A 525 -16.06 -8.96 6.74
CA ARG A 525 -14.79 -8.25 6.45
C ARG A 525 -14.14 -8.69 5.13
N PRO A 526 -14.03 -10.00 4.78
CA PRO A 526 -13.45 -10.42 3.51
C PRO A 526 -14.22 -9.89 2.29
N LEU A 527 -15.55 -9.92 2.36
CA LEU A 527 -16.45 -9.40 1.33
C LEU A 527 -16.24 -7.89 1.13
N LEU A 528 -16.17 -7.14 2.23
CA LEU A 528 -15.96 -5.70 2.17
C LEU A 528 -14.59 -5.38 1.56
N MET A 529 -13.53 -6.07 1.99
CA MET A 529 -12.18 -5.87 1.47
C MET A 529 -12.11 -6.09 -0.06
N GLU A 530 -12.78 -7.14 -0.58
CA GLU A 530 -12.82 -7.42 -2.02
C GLU A 530 -13.50 -6.30 -2.82
N LEU A 531 -14.47 -5.60 -2.21
CA LEU A 531 -15.24 -4.53 -2.86
C LEU A 531 -14.56 -3.16 -2.75
N MET A 532 -13.53 -3.01 -1.91
CA MET A 532 -12.86 -1.74 -1.69
C MET A 532 -11.97 -1.34 -2.89
N ARG A 533 -11.82 -0.03 -3.09
CA ARG A 533 -11.09 0.59 -4.22
C ARG A 533 -9.77 1.24 -3.83
#